data_AF-A0A183LC98-F1
#
_entry.id   AF-A0A183LC98-F1
#
_cell.length_a   1.000
_cell.length_b   1.000
_cell.length_c   1.000
_cell.angle_alpha   90.00
_cell.angle_beta   90.00
_cell.angle_gamma   90.00
#
_symmetry.space_group_name_H-M   'P 1'
#
loop_
_entity.id
_entity.type
_entity.pdbx_description
1 polymer ?
#
loop_
_entity_poly.entity_id
_entity_poly.type
_entity_poly.pdbx_seq_one_letter_code
_entity_poly.pdbx_strand_id
1 'polypeptide(L)'
;MSSLDDYRQDAKNRYTLALQEYTKTCMGRPLEKLASFFENVQSALDAGVRSEVVSYQFAFSKQELRKVIKEYPGKEYVFLSLSLFQLSSCDRIKFKVKHGLESLCKKVEKHLSDEENLFPVVWRSIQTEFITQCLRFSNLIQQCYPDSGIQLEFTITDLQNYFTEIACSR
;
A
#
# COMPACT_ATOMS: atom_id res chain seq x y z
N MET A 1 23.83 -23.35 -27.46
CA MET A 1 23.36 -21.97 -27.24
C MET A 1 22.58 -21.80 -25.94
N SER A 2 22.46 -22.84 -25.08
CA SER A 2 21.68 -22.81 -23.83
C SER A 2 22.36 -22.09 -22.66
N SER A 3 23.68 -22.14 -22.54
CA SER A 3 24.38 -21.57 -21.38
C SER A 3 24.27 -20.04 -21.29
N LEU A 4 24.26 -19.34 -22.42
CA LEU A 4 24.09 -17.88 -22.44
C LEU A 4 22.66 -17.44 -22.11
N ASP A 5 21.67 -18.27 -22.42
CA ASP A 5 20.27 -18.02 -22.05
C ASP A 5 20.07 -18.17 -20.54
N ASP A 6 20.72 -19.16 -19.91
CA ASP A 6 20.71 -19.32 -18.45
C ASP A 6 21.36 -18.11 -17.74
N TYR A 7 22.53 -17.65 -18.21
CA TYR A 7 23.16 -16.44 -17.65
C TYR A 7 22.32 -15.18 -17.87
N ARG A 8 21.67 -15.05 -19.03
CA ARG A 8 20.78 -13.92 -19.32
C ARG A 8 19.54 -13.95 -18.43
N GLN A 9 18.98 -15.13 -18.18
CA GLN A 9 17.84 -15.30 -17.28
C GLN A 9 18.24 -15.02 -15.83
N ASP A 10 19.40 -15.49 -15.38
CA ASP A 10 19.92 -15.24 -14.04
C ASP A 10 20.20 -13.74 -13.81
N ALA A 11 20.82 -13.06 -14.76
CA ALA A 11 21.05 -11.61 -14.70
C ALA A 11 19.74 -10.82 -14.63
N LYS A 12 18.73 -11.20 -15.41
CA LYS A 12 17.38 -10.60 -15.34
C LYS A 12 16.74 -10.83 -13.97
N ASN A 13 16.82 -12.05 -13.44
CA ASN A 13 16.25 -12.39 -12.14
C ASN A 13 16.90 -11.55 -11.04
N ARG A 14 18.23 -11.40 -11.04
CA ARG A 14 18.96 -10.56 -10.09
C ARG A 14 18.55 -9.09 -10.19
N TYR A 15 18.41 -8.56 -11.41
CA TYR A 15 17.90 -7.21 -11.62
C TYR A 15 16.49 -7.04 -11.05
N THR A 16 15.58 -7.97 -11.32
CA THR A 16 14.21 -7.92 -10.81
C THR A 16 14.15 -8.01 -9.28
N LEU A 17 14.95 -8.90 -8.67
CA LEU A 17 15.04 -9.02 -7.22
C LEU A 17 15.59 -7.74 -6.58
N ALA A 18 16.67 -7.20 -7.11
CA ALA A 18 17.24 -5.94 -6.62
C ALA A 18 16.26 -4.78 -6.77
N LEU A 19 15.53 -4.71 -7.89
CA LEU A 19 14.48 -3.71 -8.10
C LEU A 19 13.34 -3.85 -7.09
N GLN A 20 12.89 -5.07 -6.80
CA GLN A 20 11.86 -5.32 -5.80
C GLN A 20 12.32 -4.96 -4.39
N GLU A 21 13.56 -5.29 -4.02
CA GLU A 21 14.13 -4.96 -2.71
C GLU A 21 14.31 -3.44 -2.54
N TYR A 22 14.79 -2.77 -3.58
CA TYR A 22 14.86 -1.30 -3.64
C TYR A 22 13.46 -0.67 -3.53
N THR A 23 12.49 -1.21 -4.25
CA THR A 23 11.08 -0.77 -4.20
C THR A 23 10.54 -0.86 -2.78
N LYS A 24 10.69 -2.01 -2.11
CA LYS A 24 10.25 -2.24 -0.73
C LYS A 24 10.92 -1.30 0.27
N THR A 25 12.24 -1.13 0.15
CA THR A 25 13.03 -0.23 1.01
C THR A 25 12.64 1.24 0.80
N CYS A 26 12.36 1.63 -0.45
CA CYS A 26 11.93 3.00 -0.76
C CYS A 26 10.53 3.28 -0.27
N MET A 27 9.58 2.39 -0.57
CA MET A 27 8.16 2.48 -0.23
C MET A 27 7.92 2.44 1.28
N GLY A 28 8.77 1.74 2.04
CA GLY A 28 8.61 1.57 3.47
C GLY A 28 7.32 0.81 3.81
N ARG A 29 6.60 1.24 4.85
CA ARG A 29 5.31 0.67 5.26
C ARG A 29 4.19 1.71 5.07
N PRO A 30 3.68 1.91 3.84
CA PRO A 30 2.52 2.77 3.66
C PRO A 30 1.33 2.17 4.42
N LEU A 31 0.54 3.06 5.05
CA LEU A 31 -0.56 2.66 5.91
C LEU A 31 -0.12 1.74 7.07
N GLU A 32 1.06 1.96 7.64
CA GLU A 32 1.70 1.07 8.64
C GLU A 32 0.78 0.50 9.72
N LYS A 33 -0.11 1.31 10.32
CA LYS A 33 -1.09 0.82 11.31
C LYS A 33 -2.09 -0.18 10.72
N LEU A 34 -2.61 0.13 9.53
CA LEU A 34 -3.53 -0.74 8.80
C LEU A 34 -2.80 -1.99 8.31
N ALA A 35 -1.58 -1.83 7.78
CA ALA A 35 -0.73 -2.91 7.34
C ALA A 35 -0.40 -3.87 8.49
N SER A 36 0.02 -3.35 9.64
CA SER A 36 0.31 -4.14 10.84
C SER A 36 -0.93 -4.88 11.35
N PHE A 37 -2.11 -4.23 11.36
CA PHE A 37 -3.36 -4.89 11.71
C PHE A 37 -3.64 -6.10 10.80
N PHE A 38 -3.56 -5.92 9.48
CA PHE A 38 -3.81 -6.99 8.52
C PHE A 38 -2.69 -8.04 8.45
N GLU A 39 -1.43 -7.68 8.73
CA GLU A 39 -0.33 -8.64 8.90
C GLU A 39 -0.58 -9.55 10.10
N ASN A 40 -1.06 -9.00 11.22
CA ASN A 40 -1.42 -9.79 12.39
C ASN A 40 -2.64 -10.69 12.13
N VAL A 41 -3.64 -10.19 11.38
CA VAL A 41 -4.77 -11.02 10.91
C VAL A 41 -4.27 -12.15 10.01
N GLN A 42 -3.43 -11.86 9.03
CA GLN A 42 -2.86 -12.86 8.13
C GLN A 42 -2.02 -13.89 8.90
N SER A 43 -1.19 -13.46 9.85
CA SER A 43 -0.41 -14.35 10.71
C SER A 43 -1.30 -15.27 11.54
N ALA A 44 -2.45 -14.77 12.02
CA ALA A 44 -3.45 -15.61 12.69
C ALA A 44 -4.07 -16.63 11.72
N LEU A 45 -4.41 -16.23 10.49
CA LEU A 45 -4.89 -17.16 9.46
C LEU A 45 -3.86 -18.24 9.13
N ASP A 46 -2.59 -17.86 8.97
CA ASP A 46 -1.47 -18.76 8.67
C ASP A 46 -1.19 -19.72 9.86
N ALA A 47 -1.45 -19.28 11.09
CA ALA A 47 -1.43 -20.11 12.29
C ALA A 47 -2.64 -21.07 12.39
N GLY A 48 -3.55 -21.07 11.41
CA GLY A 48 -4.68 -21.99 11.31
C GLY A 48 -6.00 -21.44 11.89
N VAL A 49 -6.06 -20.15 12.24
CA VAL A 49 -7.32 -19.52 12.65
C VAL A 49 -8.23 -19.39 11.42
N ARG A 50 -9.47 -19.87 11.51
CA ARG A 50 -10.43 -19.75 10.40
C ARG A 50 -10.86 -18.29 10.23
N SER A 51 -10.97 -17.83 8.98
CA SER A 51 -11.38 -16.46 8.64
C SER A 51 -12.73 -16.06 9.27
N GLU A 52 -13.66 -17.01 9.43
CA GLU A 52 -14.95 -16.72 10.07
C GLU A 52 -14.79 -16.36 11.55
N VAL A 53 -13.84 -16.98 12.27
CA VAL A 53 -13.67 -16.77 13.71
C VAL A 53 -12.76 -15.58 14.04
N VAL A 54 -11.96 -15.10 13.08
CA VAL A 54 -11.07 -13.94 13.24
C VAL A 54 -11.86 -12.72 13.76
N SER A 55 -13.02 -12.45 13.18
CA SER A 55 -13.84 -11.29 13.55
C SER A 55 -14.39 -11.31 14.99
N TYR A 56 -14.38 -12.48 15.64
CA TYR A 56 -14.81 -12.68 17.02
C TYR A 56 -13.66 -12.54 18.03
N GLN A 57 -12.39 -12.59 17.57
CA GLN A 57 -11.27 -12.32 18.45
C GLN A 57 -11.24 -10.84 18.81
N PHE A 58 -11.05 -10.53 20.10
CA PHE A 58 -11.06 -9.15 20.59
C PHE A 58 -10.04 -8.27 19.84
N ALA A 59 -8.83 -8.79 19.62
CA ALA A 59 -7.74 -8.10 18.92
C ALA A 59 -8.02 -7.82 17.44
N PHE A 60 -8.93 -8.58 16.81
CA PHE A 60 -9.27 -8.48 15.39
C PHE A 60 -10.75 -8.19 15.18
N SER A 61 -11.44 -7.65 16.19
CA SER A 61 -12.88 -7.46 16.13
C SER A 61 -13.27 -6.41 15.09
N LYS A 62 -14.52 -6.46 14.61
CA LYS A 62 -15.09 -5.42 13.71
C LYS A 62 -14.93 -4.00 14.31
N GLN A 63 -15.00 -3.88 15.63
CA GLN A 63 -14.81 -2.60 16.33
C GLN A 63 -13.35 -2.13 16.23
N GLU A 64 -12.40 -3.04 16.37
CA GLU A 64 -10.97 -2.70 16.29
C GLU A 64 -10.57 -2.30 14.87
N LEU A 65 -11.05 -3.02 13.85
CA LEU A 65 -10.86 -2.61 12.46
C LEU A 65 -11.44 -1.21 12.20
N ARG A 66 -12.64 -0.91 12.72
CA ARG A 66 -13.23 0.43 12.64
C ARG A 66 -12.41 1.47 13.38
N LYS A 67 -11.81 1.14 14.52
CA LYS A 67 -10.90 2.05 15.24
C LYS A 67 -9.64 2.31 14.43
N VAL A 68 -8.98 1.30 13.87
CA VAL A 68 -7.77 1.48 13.06
C VAL A 68 -8.06 2.35 11.83
N ILE A 69 -9.21 2.16 11.19
CA ILE A 69 -9.66 2.99 10.06
C ILE A 69 -10.05 4.41 10.50
N LYS A 70 -10.68 4.58 11.68
CA LYS A 70 -11.14 5.89 12.21
C LYS A 70 -10.03 6.72 12.87
N GLU A 71 -9.09 6.07 13.53
CA GLU A 71 -7.83 6.65 14.02
C GLU A 71 -6.90 7.01 12.86
N TYR A 72 -7.28 6.65 11.63
CA TYR A 72 -6.76 7.26 10.43
C TYR A 72 -7.61 8.51 10.09
N PRO A 73 -7.08 9.74 10.20
CA PRO A 73 -5.73 10.14 10.58
C PRO A 73 -5.61 10.43 12.09
N GLY A 74 -4.47 10.04 12.66
CA GLY A 74 -4.06 10.44 14.00
C GLY A 74 -3.96 11.96 14.08
N LYS A 75 -4.01 12.48 15.31
CA LYS A 75 -4.17 13.89 15.70
C LYS A 75 -3.10 14.88 15.20
N GLU A 76 -2.21 14.52 14.27
CA GLU A 76 -1.12 15.38 13.78
C GLU A 76 -1.50 16.36 12.66
N TYR A 77 -2.70 16.28 12.08
CA TYR A 77 -3.12 17.20 11.00
C TYR A 77 -4.37 18.02 11.36
N VAL A 78 -4.56 18.32 12.64
CA VAL A 78 -5.64 19.21 13.11
C VAL A 78 -5.38 20.68 12.73
N PHE A 79 -4.22 21.02 12.16
CA PHE A 79 -3.84 22.43 11.95
C PHE A 79 -4.05 22.97 10.52
N LEU A 80 -4.31 22.14 9.50
CA LEU A 80 -4.41 22.63 8.11
C LEU A 80 -5.81 22.40 7.52
N SER A 81 -6.61 23.45 7.70
CA SER A 81 -7.90 23.76 7.05
C SER A 81 -9.18 23.21 7.68
N LEU A 82 -10.04 24.14 8.07
CA LEU A 82 -11.47 23.98 8.42
C LEU A 82 -12.27 23.27 7.31
N SER A 83 -11.70 23.10 6.11
CA SER A 83 -12.27 22.38 4.97
C SER A 83 -12.18 20.85 5.08
N LEU A 84 -11.24 20.29 5.88
CA LEU A 84 -11.10 18.84 6.05
C LEU A 84 -12.11 18.23 7.05
N PHE A 85 -12.80 19.05 7.83
CA PHE A 85 -13.72 18.59 8.87
C PHE A 85 -15.00 17.94 8.31
N GLN A 86 -15.35 18.20 7.04
CA GLN A 86 -16.48 17.60 6.33
C GLN A 86 -16.13 16.39 5.48
N LEU A 87 -14.84 16.04 5.35
CA LEU A 87 -14.43 14.92 4.52
C LEU A 87 -14.82 13.60 5.18
N SER A 88 -15.26 12.63 4.37
CA SER A 88 -15.55 11.28 4.86
C SER A 88 -14.27 10.65 5.42
N SER A 89 -14.40 9.60 6.24
CA SER A 89 -13.22 8.81 6.66
C SER A 89 -12.42 8.29 5.46
N CYS A 90 -13.06 8.14 4.31
CA CYS A 90 -12.44 7.65 3.08
C CYS A 90 -11.58 8.70 2.38
N ASP A 91 -12.04 9.96 2.33
CA ASP A 91 -11.30 11.04 1.69
C ASP A 91 -9.98 11.37 2.41
N ARG A 92 -9.93 11.14 3.73
CA ARG A 92 -8.71 11.30 4.53
C ARG A 92 -7.66 10.23 4.22
N ILE A 93 -8.08 9.00 3.93
CA ILE A 93 -7.18 7.93 3.49
C ILE A 93 -6.61 8.28 2.10
N LYS A 94 -7.46 8.74 1.17
CA LYS A 94 -7.05 9.19 -0.17
C LYS A 94 -6.00 10.30 -0.12
N PHE A 95 -6.19 11.31 0.74
CA PHE A 95 -5.21 12.40 0.92
C PHE A 95 -3.84 11.90 1.44
N LYS A 96 -3.83 11.02 2.45
CA LYS A 96 -2.59 10.41 2.98
C LYS A 96 -1.89 9.54 1.94
N VAL A 97 -2.64 8.80 1.13
CA VAL A 97 -2.07 8.01 0.02
C VAL A 97 -1.39 8.95 -0.97
N LYS A 98 -2.07 10.00 -1.43
CA LYS A 98 -1.50 10.98 -2.37
C LYS A 98 -0.23 11.65 -1.82
N HIS A 99 -0.27 12.14 -0.58
CA HIS A 99 0.90 12.79 0.05
C HIS A 99 2.06 11.81 0.32
N GLY A 100 1.74 10.57 0.72
CA GLY A 100 2.74 9.51 0.88
C GLY A 100 3.42 9.18 -0.45
N LEU A 101 2.65 9.06 -1.53
CA LEU A 101 3.15 8.85 -2.87
C LEU A 101 3.99 10.04 -3.38
N GLU A 102 3.60 11.28 -3.11
CA GLU A 102 4.41 12.47 -3.44
C GLU A 102 5.78 12.45 -2.72
N SER A 103 5.79 12.05 -1.46
CA SER A 103 7.04 11.93 -0.67
C SER A 103 7.93 10.81 -1.21
N LEU A 104 7.33 9.68 -1.61
CA LEU A 104 8.04 8.58 -2.25
C LEU A 104 8.62 8.99 -3.61
N CYS A 105 7.86 9.73 -4.41
CA CYS A 105 8.30 10.27 -5.70
C CYS A 105 9.59 11.08 -5.53
N LYS A 106 9.59 12.06 -4.61
CA LYS A 106 10.76 12.91 -4.29
C LYS A 106 11.96 12.11 -3.75
N LYS A 107 11.71 11.06 -2.97
CA LYS A 107 12.79 10.19 -2.44
C LYS A 107 13.44 9.37 -3.55
N VAL A 108 12.62 8.82 -4.44
CA VAL A 108 13.09 8.04 -5.60
C VAL A 108 13.87 8.92 -6.56
N GLU A 109 13.43 10.15 -6.84
CA GLU A 109 14.22 11.13 -7.62
C GLU A 109 15.59 11.37 -7.02
N LYS A 110 15.67 11.65 -5.72
CA LYS A 110 16.95 11.97 -5.06
C LYS A 110 17.94 10.81 -5.09
N HIS A 111 17.46 9.58 -5.19
CA HIS A 111 18.29 8.38 -5.18
C HIS A 111 18.65 7.89 -6.60
N LEU A 112 17.93 8.33 -7.64
CA LEU A 112 18.17 7.91 -9.01
C LEU A 112 19.00 8.94 -9.75
N SER A 113 20.02 8.47 -10.48
CA SER A 113 20.82 9.30 -11.39
C SER A 113 20.06 9.55 -12.71
N ASP A 114 20.29 10.72 -13.33
CA ASP A 114 19.61 11.13 -14.58
C ASP A 114 19.97 10.26 -15.80
N GLU A 115 21.02 9.45 -15.73
CA GLU A 115 21.61 8.82 -16.92
C GLU A 115 20.79 7.68 -17.57
N GLU A 116 19.87 7.02 -16.86
CA GLU A 116 19.27 5.77 -17.38
C GLU A 116 17.73 5.70 -17.41
N ASN A 117 16.98 6.80 -17.25
CA ASN A 117 15.50 6.77 -17.26
C ASN A 117 14.93 5.64 -16.37
N LEU A 118 15.55 5.40 -15.22
CA LEU A 118 15.15 4.33 -14.29
C LEU A 118 13.88 4.69 -13.52
N PHE A 119 13.54 5.98 -13.46
CA PHE A 119 12.38 6.45 -12.70
C PHE A 119 11.06 5.80 -13.13
N PRO A 120 10.64 5.78 -14.42
CA PRO A 120 9.41 5.11 -14.83
C PRO A 120 9.35 3.62 -14.47
N VAL A 121 10.49 2.93 -14.52
CA VAL A 121 10.57 1.49 -14.20
C VAL A 121 10.36 1.26 -12.70
N VAL A 122 11.09 2.01 -11.88
CA VAL A 122 10.96 1.99 -10.42
C VAL A 122 9.56 2.43 -9.99
N TRP A 123 9.03 3.48 -10.61
CA TRP A 123 7.71 4.02 -10.30
C TRP A 123 6.58 3.02 -10.59
N ARG A 124 6.65 2.31 -11.73
CA ARG A 124 5.72 1.20 -12.03
C ARG A 124 5.85 0.04 -11.05
N SER A 125 7.08 -0.26 -10.61
CA SER A 125 7.32 -1.29 -9.59
C SER A 125 6.65 -0.91 -8.25
N ILE A 126 6.87 0.32 -7.78
CA ILE A 126 6.21 0.87 -6.57
C ILE A 126 4.69 0.85 -6.72
N GLN A 127 4.17 1.28 -7.87
CA GLN A 127 2.74 1.26 -8.15
C GLN A 127 2.15 -0.15 -8.04
N THR A 128 2.82 -1.13 -8.63
CA THR A 128 2.37 -2.53 -8.62
C THR A 128 2.36 -3.10 -7.20
N GLU A 129 3.42 -2.86 -6.43
CA GLU A 129 3.51 -3.32 -5.03
C GLU A 129 2.45 -2.65 -4.15
N PHE A 130 2.24 -1.33 -4.32
CA PHE A 130 1.23 -0.58 -3.57
C PHE A 130 -0.20 -1.05 -3.87
N ILE A 131 -0.55 -1.21 -5.14
CA ILE A 131 -1.85 -1.74 -5.54
C ILE A 131 -2.05 -3.16 -5.00
N THR A 132 -1.02 -4.01 -5.09
CA THR A 132 -1.08 -5.38 -4.57
C THR A 132 -1.33 -5.41 -3.06
N GLN A 133 -0.64 -4.56 -2.29
CA GLN A 133 -0.87 -4.41 -0.84
C GLN A 133 -2.32 -3.99 -0.54
N CYS A 134 -2.81 -2.97 -1.24
CA CYS A 134 -4.18 -2.49 -1.11
C CYS A 134 -5.23 -3.57 -1.43
N LEU A 135 -5.02 -4.34 -2.51
CA LEU A 135 -5.89 -5.45 -2.88
C LEU A 135 -5.85 -6.56 -1.84
N ARG A 136 -4.69 -6.83 -1.25
CA ARG A 136 -4.54 -7.82 -0.17
C ARG A 136 -5.37 -7.43 1.05
N PHE A 137 -5.36 -6.15 1.44
CA PHE A 137 -6.21 -5.67 2.52
C PHE A 137 -7.70 -5.79 2.19
N SER A 138 -8.10 -5.41 0.97
CA SER A 138 -9.49 -5.55 0.53
C SER A 138 -9.96 -7.01 0.57
N ASN A 139 -9.13 -7.94 0.11
CA ASN A 139 -9.41 -9.36 0.14
C ASN A 139 -9.55 -9.89 1.59
N LEU A 140 -8.65 -9.49 2.49
CA LEU A 140 -8.74 -9.83 3.91
C LEU A 140 -10.01 -9.27 4.57
N ILE A 141 -10.41 -8.05 4.19
CA ILE A 141 -11.67 -7.45 4.66
C ILE A 141 -12.87 -8.29 4.21
N GLN A 142 -12.91 -8.69 2.94
CA GLN A 142 -14.00 -9.51 2.40
C GLN A 142 -14.06 -10.89 3.05
N GLN A 143 -12.90 -11.52 3.29
CA GLN A 143 -12.83 -12.87 3.87
C GLN A 143 -13.14 -12.89 5.37
N CYS A 144 -12.57 -11.96 6.14
CA CYS A 144 -12.68 -11.96 7.60
C CYS A 144 -13.87 -11.13 8.10
N TYR A 145 -14.42 -10.23 7.28
CA TYR A 145 -15.43 -9.26 7.71
C TYR A 145 -16.59 -9.03 6.69
N PRO A 146 -17.23 -10.09 6.15
CA PRO A 146 -18.24 -9.98 5.10
C PRO A 146 -19.44 -9.09 5.49
N ASP A 147 -19.97 -9.21 6.71
CA ASP A 147 -21.13 -8.43 7.20
C ASP A 147 -20.73 -7.19 8.02
N SER A 148 -19.54 -6.65 7.77
CA SER A 148 -19.07 -5.48 8.52
C SER A 148 -19.46 -4.16 7.86
N GLY A 149 -19.78 -4.16 6.56
CA GLY A 149 -19.95 -2.95 5.77
C GLY A 149 -18.69 -2.07 5.72
N ILE A 150 -17.52 -2.64 6.05
CA ILE A 150 -16.23 -1.95 6.00
C ILE A 150 -15.64 -2.29 4.63
N GLN A 151 -15.32 -1.26 3.85
CA GLN A 151 -14.62 -1.41 2.58
C GLN A 151 -13.57 -0.30 2.47
N LEU A 152 -12.48 -0.61 1.78
CA LEU A 152 -11.54 0.39 1.31
C LEU A 152 -12.14 1.00 0.04
N GLU A 153 -12.86 2.13 0.13
CA GLU A 153 -13.55 2.74 -1.03
C GLU A 153 -12.58 3.50 -1.95
N PHE A 154 -11.54 2.81 -2.41
CA PHE A 154 -10.68 3.25 -3.51
C PHE A 154 -10.56 2.11 -4.52
N THR A 155 -10.83 2.42 -5.78
CA THR A 155 -10.70 1.47 -6.88
C THR A 155 -9.24 1.36 -7.33
N ILE A 156 -8.90 0.28 -8.03
CA ILE A 156 -7.59 0.15 -8.69
C ILE A 156 -7.35 1.36 -9.60
N THR A 157 -8.39 1.80 -10.31
CA THR A 157 -8.35 2.96 -11.20
C THR A 157 -8.03 4.25 -10.45
N ASP A 158 -8.60 4.47 -9.25
CA ASP A 158 -8.29 5.65 -8.43
C ASP A 158 -6.80 5.66 -8.02
N LEU A 159 -6.27 4.51 -7.61
CA LEU A 159 -4.84 4.39 -7.27
C LEU A 159 -3.97 4.65 -8.50
N GLN A 160 -4.30 4.04 -9.64
CA GLN A 160 -3.59 4.27 -10.90
C GLN A 160 -3.63 5.75 -11.32
N ASN A 161 -4.76 6.42 -11.13
CA ASN A 161 -4.90 7.85 -11.38
C ASN A 161 -4.02 8.67 -10.45
N TYR A 162 -3.95 8.36 -9.14
CA TYR A 162 -3.03 9.06 -8.23
C TYR A 162 -1.57 8.91 -8.64
N PHE A 163 -1.14 7.70 -9.01
CA PHE A 163 0.22 7.46 -9.49
C PHE A 163 0.52 8.22 -10.80
N THR A 164 -0.47 8.32 -11.68
CA THR A 164 -0.37 9.06 -12.96
C THR A 164 -0.35 10.56 -12.71
N GLU A 165 -1.24 11.10 -11.88
CA GLU A 165 -1.27 12.51 -11.50
C GLU A 165 0.05 12.95 -10.87
N ILE A 166 0.62 12.16 -9.96
CA ILE A 166 1.88 12.49 -9.29
C ILE A 166 3.05 12.45 -10.28
N ALA A 167 3.05 11.50 -11.21
CA ALA A 167 4.07 11.43 -12.26
C ALA A 167 3.93 12.55 -13.30
N CYS A 168 2.69 12.97 -13.63
CA CYS A 168 2.37 14.03 -14.58
C CYS A 168 2.40 15.44 -13.99
N SER A 169 2.32 15.59 -12.66
CA SER A 169 2.48 16.88 -11.96
C SER A 169 3.94 17.36 -11.92
N ARG A 170 4.80 16.76 -12.75
CA ARG A 170 6.20 17.14 -12.97
C ARG A 170 6.34 17.99 -14.21
#